data_AF-A0A527R2X6-F1
#
_entry.id   AF-A0A527R2X6-F1
#
_cell.length_a   1.000
_cell.length_b   1.000
_cell.length_c   1.000
_cell.angle_alpha   90.00
_cell.angle_beta   90.00
_cell.angle_gamma   90.00
#
_symmetry.space_group_name_H-M   'P 1'
#
loop_
_entity.id
_entity.type
_entity.pdbx_description
1 polymer ?
#
loop_
_entity_poly.entity_id
_entity_poly.type
_entity_poly.pdbx_seq_one_letter_code
_entity_poly.pdbx_strand_id
1 'polypeptide(L)'
;MANTFERYKKDIERLASLGGKLALAMQIEADPRTKTVHPFTEEELKNLPNVRSSYQGWYSEALALVSQLIPEREDDFRSYYAPKGTRKDLSYANYTMSDYLRSISATRAGEVIVGPSAANAAMYQQFNIISGLANRFTSSLYDIKALLHADLLDDELHAAEELNKNGFQRGAGAMAGVVLEGHLAAVCDRHKVMLRKKDPAISDLNDALKAASIADVAQWRFIQHLGDLRNKCDHKKAADPTKEEVAELIEGVRKITKTLL
;
A
#
# COMPACT_ATOMS: atom_id res chain seq x y z
N MET A 1 14.25 2.36 -10.16
CA MET A 1 13.09 2.97 -9.46
C MET A 1 13.19 2.53 -8.00
N ALA A 2 13.32 3.46 -7.05
CA ALA A 2 13.29 3.10 -5.64
C ALA A 2 11.94 2.44 -5.36
N ASN A 3 12.00 1.17 -4.95
CA ASN A 3 10.92 0.20 -4.85
C ASN A 3 9.63 0.82 -4.29
N THR A 4 8.51 0.76 -5.03
CA THR A 4 7.19 1.26 -4.61
C THR A 4 6.80 0.78 -3.21
N PHE A 5 7.26 -0.41 -2.82
CA PHE A 5 7.17 -0.93 -1.46
C PHE A 5 7.75 0.03 -0.38
N GLU A 6 8.95 0.55 -0.61
CA GLU A 6 9.58 1.52 0.29
C GLU A 6 8.81 2.84 0.32
N ARG A 7 8.11 3.19 -0.77
CA ARG A 7 7.21 4.36 -0.78
C ARG A 7 6.01 4.13 0.14
N TYR A 8 5.30 3.01 -0.01
CA TYR A 8 4.17 2.67 0.86
C TYR A 8 4.58 2.56 2.33
N LYS A 9 5.72 1.92 2.61
CA LYS A 9 6.25 1.84 3.97
C LYS A 9 6.49 3.23 4.57
N LYS A 10 7.15 4.13 3.83
CA LYS A 10 7.37 5.52 4.27
C LYS A 10 6.07 6.29 4.46
N ASP A 11 5.09 6.10 3.56
CA ASP A 11 3.78 6.74 3.69
C ASP A 11 3.03 6.27 4.93
N ILE A 12 3.07 4.97 5.24
CA ILE A 12 2.47 4.41 6.46
C ILE A 12 3.17 4.96 7.70
N GLU A 13 4.51 4.96 7.73
CA GLU A 13 5.28 5.49 8.86
C GLU A 13 4.98 6.98 9.09
N ARG A 14 4.91 7.76 8.00
CA ARG A 14 4.53 9.18 8.04
C ARG A 14 3.11 9.38 8.56
N LEU A 15 2.14 8.66 8.03
CA LEU A 15 0.73 8.76 8.44
C LEU A 15 0.50 8.27 9.87
N ALA A 16 1.20 7.22 10.30
CA ALA A 16 1.16 6.75 11.68
C ALA A 16 1.76 7.80 12.63
N SER A 17 2.92 8.37 12.30
CA SER A 17 3.54 9.44 13.09
C SER A 17 2.63 10.66 13.21
N LEU A 18 2.07 11.15 12.10
CA LEU A 18 1.15 12.29 12.10
C LEU A 18 -0.15 11.98 12.86
N GLY A 19 -0.72 10.78 12.69
CA GLY A 19 -1.90 10.33 13.42
C GLY A 19 -1.66 10.27 14.93
N GLY A 20 -0.48 9.79 15.35
CA GLY A 20 -0.08 9.79 16.76
C GLY A 20 0.06 11.20 17.34
N LYS A 21 0.65 12.14 16.57
CA LYS A 21 0.74 13.55 16.96
C LYS A 21 -0.62 14.23 17.04
N LEU A 22 -1.55 13.93 16.13
CA LEU A 22 -2.93 14.42 16.18
C LEU A 22 -3.67 13.89 17.41
N ALA A 23 -3.57 12.58 17.70
CA ALA A 23 -4.18 11.98 18.89
C ALA A 23 -3.63 12.61 20.17
N LEU A 24 -2.32 12.86 20.22
CA LEU A 24 -1.67 13.52 21.35
C LEU A 24 -2.13 14.99 21.51
N ALA A 25 -2.19 15.74 20.42
CA ALA A 25 -2.69 17.12 20.44
C ALA A 25 -4.11 17.18 21.02
N MET A 26 -5.01 16.28 20.59
CA MET A 26 -6.36 16.21 21.15
C MET A 26 -6.38 15.83 22.63
N GLN A 27 -5.48 14.94 23.06
CA GLN A 27 -5.38 14.55 24.47
C GLN A 27 -4.94 15.73 25.35
N ILE A 28 -3.97 16.53 24.89
CA ILE A 28 -3.49 17.73 25.60
C ILE A 28 -4.55 18.83 25.61
N GLU A 29 -5.27 19.03 24.50
CA GLU A 29 -6.42 19.96 24.44
C GLU A 29 -7.51 19.57 25.46
N ALA A 30 -7.73 18.27 25.67
CA ALA A 30 -8.73 17.76 26.61
C ALA A 30 -8.30 17.84 28.09
N ASP A 31 -7.04 17.52 28.39
CA ASP A 31 -6.46 17.68 29.74
C ASP A 31 -4.99 18.15 29.65
N PRO A 32 -4.71 19.43 29.89
CA PRO A 32 -3.35 19.98 29.87
C PRO A 32 -2.39 19.37 30.89
N ARG A 33 -2.91 18.63 31.89
CA ARG A 33 -2.10 17.97 32.94
C ARG A 33 -1.69 16.55 32.55
N THR A 34 -2.10 16.07 31.38
CA THR A 34 -1.72 14.75 30.86
C THR A 34 -0.20 14.63 30.85
N LYS A 35 0.34 13.76 31.71
CA LYS A 35 1.76 13.39 31.67
C LYS A 35 1.99 12.52 30.45
N THR A 36 2.72 13.04 29.47
CA THR A 36 3.00 12.37 28.22
C THR A 36 4.03 11.26 28.43
N VAL A 37 3.58 10.03 28.68
CA VAL A 37 4.38 8.83 28.46
C VAL A 37 4.21 8.47 26.98
N HIS A 38 4.83 9.26 26.11
CA HIS A 38 4.71 9.11 24.67
C HIS A 38 6.09 8.91 24.04
N PRO A 39 6.21 8.18 22.92
CA PRO A 39 7.47 7.91 22.24
C PRO A 39 8.06 9.14 21.52
N PHE A 40 7.44 10.31 21.65
CA PHE A 40 7.83 11.54 20.95
C PHE A 40 8.86 12.35 21.74
N THR A 41 9.76 13.00 21.00
CA THR A 41 10.80 13.86 21.56
C THR A 41 10.23 15.17 22.12
N GLU A 42 10.99 15.86 22.99
CA GLU A 42 10.57 17.18 23.52
C GLU A 42 10.32 18.22 22.42
N GLU A 43 11.05 18.14 21.31
CA GLU A 43 10.88 19.04 20.17
C GLU A 43 9.57 18.76 19.43
N GLU A 44 9.19 17.49 19.28
CA GLU A 44 7.91 17.10 18.68
C GLU A 44 6.71 17.49 19.55
N LEU A 45 6.88 17.46 20.87
CA LEU A 45 5.86 17.93 21.82
C LEU A 45 5.63 19.45 21.72
N LYS A 46 6.66 20.22 21.39
CA LYS A 46 6.54 21.67 21.16
C LYS A 46 5.89 22.02 19.82
N ASN A 47 5.97 21.13 18.84
CA ASN A 47 5.51 21.35 17.47
C ASN A 47 4.37 20.40 17.09
N LEU A 48 3.37 20.26 17.96
CA LEU A 48 2.19 19.45 17.66
C LEU A 48 1.30 20.12 16.59
N PRO A 49 0.72 19.33 15.68
CA PRO A 49 -0.15 19.86 14.64
C PRO A 49 -1.45 20.42 15.24
N ASN A 50 -1.98 21.47 14.62
CA ASN A 50 -3.34 21.91 14.91
C ASN A 50 -4.33 20.88 14.35
N VAL A 51 -5.10 20.24 15.24
CA VAL A 51 -5.99 19.13 14.87
C VAL A 51 -7.04 19.58 13.86
N ARG A 52 -7.65 20.75 14.06
CA ARG A 52 -8.76 21.25 13.23
C ARG A 52 -8.34 21.52 11.78
N SER A 53 -7.11 21.98 11.55
CA SER A 53 -6.60 22.22 10.20
C SER A 53 -5.92 21.00 9.58
N SER A 54 -5.34 20.12 10.39
CA SER A 54 -4.48 19.03 9.90
C SER A 54 -5.21 17.70 9.74
N TYR A 55 -6.29 17.47 10.50
CA TYR A 55 -7.00 16.19 10.51
C TYR A 55 -7.58 15.81 9.14
N GLN A 56 -8.18 16.76 8.40
CA GLN A 56 -8.87 16.43 7.14
C GLN A 56 -7.90 15.93 6.06
N GLY A 57 -6.70 16.53 5.97
CA GLY A 57 -5.66 16.07 5.06
C GLY A 57 -5.18 14.67 5.44
N TRP A 58 -4.85 14.48 6.73
CA TRP A 58 -4.45 13.18 7.26
C TRP A 58 -5.51 12.09 7.03
N TYR A 59 -6.78 12.36 7.33
CA TYR A 59 -7.89 11.43 7.19
C TYR A 59 -8.08 10.99 5.73
N SER A 60 -7.98 11.92 4.78
CA SER A 60 -8.17 11.62 3.36
C SER A 60 -7.09 10.68 2.82
N GLU A 61 -5.82 10.95 3.15
CA GLU A 61 -4.70 10.08 2.78
C GLU A 61 -4.78 8.73 3.50
N ALA A 62 -5.07 8.73 4.80
CA ALA A 62 -5.19 7.51 5.59
C ALA A 62 -6.34 6.62 5.11
N LEU A 63 -7.47 7.20 4.74
CA LEU A 63 -8.61 6.46 4.19
C LEU A 63 -8.26 5.79 2.86
N ALA A 64 -7.58 6.49 1.95
CA ALA A 64 -7.16 5.92 0.66
C ALA A 64 -6.21 4.72 0.88
N LEU A 65 -5.29 4.83 1.84
CA LEU A 65 -4.40 3.74 2.23
C LEU A 65 -5.17 2.54 2.81
N VAL A 66 -6.14 2.78 3.69
CA VAL A 66 -6.99 1.74 4.29
C VAL A 66 -7.81 1.03 3.21
N SER A 67 -8.44 1.77 2.29
CA SER A 67 -9.20 1.21 1.17
C SER A 67 -8.36 0.31 0.26
N GLN A 68 -7.11 0.70 0.00
CA GLN A 68 -6.21 -0.07 -0.88
C GLN A 68 -5.67 -1.31 -0.18
N LEU A 69 -5.21 -1.18 1.08
CA LEU A 69 -4.43 -2.24 1.73
C LEU A 69 -5.26 -3.17 2.60
N ILE A 70 -6.35 -2.65 3.20
CA ILE A 70 -7.16 -3.36 4.20
C ILE A 70 -8.65 -3.00 4.08
N PRO A 71 -9.27 -3.21 2.89
CA PRO A 71 -10.65 -2.81 2.63
C PRO A 71 -11.65 -3.37 3.65
N GLU A 72 -11.34 -4.52 4.28
CA GLU A 72 -12.16 -5.11 5.34
C GLU A 72 -12.28 -4.23 6.60
N ARG A 73 -11.39 -3.25 6.78
CA ARG A 73 -11.41 -2.28 7.90
C ARG A 73 -11.88 -0.89 7.49
N GLU A 74 -12.21 -0.67 6.21
CA GLU A 74 -12.62 0.64 5.72
C GLU A 74 -13.86 1.18 6.44
N ASP A 75 -14.88 0.33 6.60
CA ASP A 75 -16.12 0.68 7.27
C ASP A 75 -15.92 1.04 8.75
N ASP A 76 -14.98 0.38 9.43
CA ASP A 76 -14.59 0.74 10.79
C ASP A 76 -13.95 2.13 10.80
N PHE A 77 -12.98 2.36 9.92
CA PHE A 77 -12.23 3.61 9.84
C PHE A 77 -13.16 4.82 9.58
N ARG A 78 -14.13 4.66 8.66
CA ARG A 78 -15.15 5.66 8.35
C ARG A 78 -16.09 5.92 9.53
N SER A 79 -16.41 4.88 10.32
CA SER A 79 -17.32 5.01 11.46
C SER A 79 -16.78 5.87 12.61
N TYR A 80 -15.45 5.94 12.75
CA TYR A 80 -14.81 6.84 13.70
C TYR A 80 -14.80 8.31 13.22
N TYR A 81 -14.90 8.52 11.90
CA TYR A 81 -15.07 9.87 11.36
C TYR A 81 -16.51 10.35 11.49
N ALA A 82 -17.47 9.58 11.00
CA ALA A 82 -18.88 9.95 10.93
C ALA A 82 -19.80 8.81 11.40
N PRO A 83 -20.93 9.13 12.04
CA PRO A 83 -21.87 8.11 12.49
C PRO A 83 -22.47 7.36 11.29
N LYS A 84 -22.67 6.03 11.44
CA LYS A 84 -23.28 5.17 10.40
C LYS A 84 -24.79 5.42 10.17
N GLY A 85 -25.39 6.39 10.85
CA GLY A 85 -26.81 6.69 10.75
C GLY A 85 -27.24 7.84 11.66
N THR A 86 -28.55 8.05 11.75
CA THR A 86 -29.14 9.04 12.66
C THR A 86 -28.97 8.59 14.12
N ARG A 87 -28.73 9.56 15.01
CA ARG A 87 -28.54 9.34 16.45
C ARG A 87 -29.63 10.10 17.21
N LYS A 88 -30.19 9.49 18.26
CA LYS A 88 -31.20 10.13 19.13
C LYS A 88 -30.56 11.06 20.15
N ASP A 89 -29.35 10.72 20.59
CA ASP A 89 -28.58 11.41 21.62
C ASP A 89 -27.07 11.29 21.35
N LEU A 90 -26.29 12.14 22.02
CA LEU A 90 -24.84 12.17 21.94
C LEU A 90 -24.25 11.67 23.26
N SER A 91 -23.33 10.73 23.18
CA SER A 91 -22.63 10.13 24.32
C SER A 91 -21.17 9.86 23.98
N TYR A 92 -20.35 9.57 24.98
CA TYR A 92 -18.94 9.19 24.77
C TYR A 92 -18.77 7.99 23.82
N ALA A 93 -19.73 7.06 23.79
CA ALA A 93 -19.65 5.85 22.97
C ALA A 93 -19.96 6.10 21.48
N ASN A 94 -20.66 7.19 21.14
CA ASN A 94 -21.12 7.45 19.77
C ASN A 94 -20.61 8.78 19.19
N TYR A 95 -19.72 9.47 19.91
CA TYR A 95 -19.10 10.72 19.51
C TYR A 95 -18.01 10.46 18.47
N THR A 96 -18.03 11.18 17.34
CA THR A 96 -17.08 10.95 16.23
C THR A 96 -16.18 12.15 15.97
N MET A 97 -15.15 11.97 15.13
CA MET A 97 -14.27 13.09 14.76
C MET A 97 -15.01 14.23 14.07
N SER A 98 -16.06 13.93 13.29
CA SER A 98 -16.86 14.96 12.64
C SER A 98 -17.65 15.83 13.63
N ASP A 99 -17.99 15.31 14.82
CA ASP A 99 -18.61 16.09 15.90
C ASP A 99 -17.59 17.03 16.53
N TYR A 100 -16.36 16.54 16.77
CA TYR A 100 -15.24 17.32 17.30
C TYR A 100 -14.90 18.51 16.38
N LEU A 101 -14.78 18.26 15.08
CA LEU A 101 -14.43 19.30 14.10
C LEU A 101 -15.50 20.39 14.01
N ARG A 102 -16.76 20.05 14.29
CA ARG A 102 -17.89 20.98 14.38
C ARG A 102 -18.09 21.58 15.77
N SER A 103 -17.25 21.23 16.75
CA SER A 103 -17.34 21.67 18.14
C SER A 103 -18.67 21.32 18.82
N ILE A 104 -19.28 20.19 18.47
CA ILE A 104 -20.58 19.78 19.03
C ILE A 104 -20.40 19.34 20.48
N SER A 105 -21.26 19.81 21.37
CA SER A 105 -21.34 19.35 22.75
C SER A 105 -22.81 19.13 23.13
N ALA A 106 -23.09 18.18 24.00
CA ALA A 106 -24.43 18.00 24.55
C ALA A 106 -24.44 18.36 26.03
N THR A 107 -25.43 19.16 26.42
CA THR A 107 -25.64 19.61 27.79
C THR A 107 -26.98 19.12 28.33
N ARG A 108 -27.06 18.90 29.64
CA ARG A 108 -28.30 18.59 30.35
C ARG A 108 -28.29 19.31 31.68
N ALA A 109 -29.37 20.04 31.97
CA ALA A 109 -29.50 20.84 33.19
C ALA A 109 -28.32 21.79 33.45
N GLY A 110 -27.68 22.30 32.39
CA GLY A 110 -26.53 23.22 32.47
C GLY A 110 -25.17 22.54 32.55
N GLU A 111 -25.10 21.22 32.72
CA GLU A 111 -23.84 20.46 32.73
C GLU A 111 -23.54 19.85 31.37
N VAL A 112 -22.26 19.87 30.95
CA VAL A 112 -21.80 19.21 29.73
C VAL A 112 -21.74 17.71 29.99
N ILE A 113 -22.62 16.94 29.34
CA ILE A 113 -22.60 15.47 29.42
C ILE A 113 -21.47 14.92 28.54
N VAL A 114 -21.31 15.48 27.34
CA VAL A 114 -20.30 15.05 26.38
C VAL A 114 -19.83 16.24 25.56
N GLY A 115 -18.52 16.30 25.33
CA GLY A 115 -17.87 17.38 24.58
C GLY A 115 -16.71 16.86 23.75
N PRO A 116 -15.87 17.77 23.22
CA PRO A 116 -14.80 17.44 22.27
C PRO A 116 -13.83 16.35 22.72
N SER A 117 -13.58 16.21 24.03
CA SER A 117 -12.70 15.17 24.58
C SER A 117 -13.16 13.74 24.29
N ALA A 118 -14.45 13.53 24.02
CA ALA A 118 -14.99 12.23 23.66
C ALA A 118 -14.45 11.68 22.33
N ALA A 119 -14.03 12.57 21.42
CA ALA A 119 -13.44 12.16 20.15
C ALA A 119 -12.03 11.55 20.26
N ASN A 120 -11.37 11.66 21.43
CA ASN A 120 -10.06 11.05 21.66
C ASN A 120 -10.08 9.54 21.36
N ALA A 121 -11.16 8.85 21.74
CA ALA A 121 -11.31 7.43 21.45
C ALA A 121 -11.37 7.17 19.93
N ALA A 122 -12.17 7.93 19.19
CA ALA A 122 -12.31 7.79 17.74
C ALA A 122 -10.99 8.06 17.01
N MET A 123 -10.29 9.15 17.35
CA MET A 123 -8.98 9.47 16.80
C MET A 123 -7.96 8.37 17.08
N TYR A 124 -7.92 7.87 18.33
CA TYR A 124 -6.98 6.83 18.73
C TYR A 124 -7.21 5.52 17.99
N GLN A 125 -8.47 5.14 17.75
CA GLN A 125 -8.79 3.95 16.96
C GLN A 125 -8.36 4.10 15.50
N GLN A 126 -8.60 5.25 14.86
CA GLN A 126 -8.12 5.50 13.50
C GLN A 126 -6.60 5.46 13.43
N PHE A 127 -5.91 6.11 14.37
CA PHE A 127 -4.44 6.03 14.48
C PHE A 127 -3.96 4.58 14.62
N ASN A 128 -4.57 3.78 15.49
CA ASN A 128 -4.16 2.38 15.72
C ASN A 128 -4.38 1.49 14.49
N ILE A 129 -5.42 1.74 13.69
CA ILE A 129 -5.62 1.05 12.42
C ILE A 129 -4.43 1.30 11.48
N ILE A 130 -4.01 2.56 11.34
CA ILE A 130 -2.87 2.93 10.49
C ILE A 130 -1.55 2.43 11.07
N SER A 131 -1.31 2.61 12.37
CA SER A 131 -0.09 2.13 13.04
C SER A 131 0.04 0.61 12.95
N GLY A 132 -1.07 -0.12 13.04
CA GLY A 132 -1.11 -1.57 12.87
C GLY A 132 -0.70 -2.04 11.48
N LEU A 133 -0.86 -1.22 10.44
CA LEU A 133 -0.41 -1.56 9.08
C LEU A 133 1.11 -1.75 9.03
N ALA A 134 1.89 -0.95 9.76
CA ALA A 134 3.35 -1.07 9.77
C ALA A 134 3.82 -2.47 10.21
N ASN A 135 3.10 -3.08 11.16
CA ASN A 135 3.38 -4.46 11.62
C ASN A 135 2.93 -5.53 10.61
N ARG A 136 1.97 -5.22 9.74
CA ARG A 136 1.56 -6.16 8.68
C ARG A 136 2.62 -6.30 7.57
N PHE A 137 3.45 -5.28 7.34
CA PHE A 137 4.54 -5.33 6.36
C PHE A 137 5.73 -6.22 6.79
N THR A 138 5.89 -6.43 8.09
CA THR A 138 6.98 -7.23 8.67
C THR A 138 6.53 -8.63 9.06
N SER A 139 5.22 -8.84 9.26
CA SER A 139 4.66 -10.12 9.67
C SER A 139 4.48 -11.07 8.47
N SER A 140 5.01 -12.29 8.60
CA SER A 140 4.83 -13.37 7.63
C SER A 140 3.39 -13.89 7.52
N LEU A 141 2.50 -13.49 8.44
CA LEU A 141 1.08 -13.86 8.43
C LEU A 141 0.26 -13.01 7.45
N TYR A 142 0.77 -11.87 7.00
CA TYR A 142 0.05 -10.94 6.14
C TYR A 142 0.70 -10.87 4.76
N ASP A 143 0.06 -11.48 3.76
CA ASP A 143 0.54 -11.53 2.37
C ASP A 143 0.30 -10.20 1.61
N ILE A 144 0.37 -9.08 2.33
CA ILE A 144 0.19 -7.73 1.75
C ILE A 144 1.32 -7.40 0.77
N LYS A 145 2.50 -7.99 0.97
CA LYS A 145 3.59 -7.92 -0.01
C LYS A 145 3.18 -8.50 -1.36
N ALA A 146 2.52 -9.67 -1.38
CA ALA A 146 2.08 -10.27 -2.64
C ALA A 146 0.94 -9.48 -3.28
N LEU A 147 -0.03 -8.99 -2.49
CA LEU A 147 -1.13 -8.16 -3.01
C LEU A 147 -0.60 -6.85 -3.65
N LEU A 148 0.25 -6.12 -2.92
CA LEU A 148 0.83 -4.88 -3.43
C LEU A 148 1.75 -5.12 -4.63
N HIS A 149 2.49 -6.24 -4.62
CA HIS A 149 3.32 -6.62 -5.75
C HIS A 149 2.45 -6.93 -6.98
N ALA A 150 1.32 -7.63 -6.81
CA ALA A 150 0.39 -7.90 -7.92
C ALA A 150 -0.19 -6.61 -8.52
N ASP A 151 -0.68 -5.68 -7.68
CA ASP A 151 -1.23 -4.40 -8.15
C ASP A 151 -0.17 -3.57 -8.90
N LEU A 152 1.06 -3.52 -8.38
CA LEU A 152 2.17 -2.82 -9.05
C LEU A 152 2.50 -3.41 -10.41
N LEU A 153 2.57 -4.74 -10.50
CA LEU A 153 2.85 -5.43 -11.76
C LEU A 153 1.74 -5.17 -12.78
N ASP A 154 0.48 -5.12 -12.36
CA ASP A 154 -0.65 -4.82 -13.24
C ASP A 154 -0.63 -3.36 -13.75
N ASP A 155 -0.29 -2.38 -12.90
CA ASP A 155 -0.11 -0.97 -13.30
C ASP A 155 1.04 -0.80 -14.31
N GLU A 156 2.18 -1.47 -14.09
CA GLU A 156 3.33 -1.43 -15.01
C GLU A 156 2.99 -2.10 -16.35
N LEU A 157 2.24 -3.21 -16.35
CA LEU A 157 1.77 -3.83 -17.59
C LEU A 157 0.79 -2.94 -18.34
N HIS A 158 -0.09 -2.21 -17.64
CA HIS A 158 -0.99 -1.25 -18.27
C HIS A 158 -0.22 -0.10 -18.93
N ALA A 159 0.81 0.43 -18.25
CA ALA A 159 1.69 1.42 -18.85
C ALA A 159 2.45 0.88 -20.09
N ALA A 160 2.87 -0.39 -20.05
CA ALA A 160 3.49 -1.06 -21.21
C ALA A 160 2.52 -1.17 -22.39
N GLU A 161 1.24 -1.46 -22.15
CA GLU A 161 0.21 -1.47 -23.19
C GLU A 161 0.04 -0.10 -23.84
N GLU A 162 -0.04 0.96 -23.04
CA GLU A 162 -0.16 2.32 -23.55
C GLU A 162 1.06 2.73 -24.39
N LEU A 163 2.27 2.38 -23.95
CA LEU A 163 3.49 2.58 -24.75
C LEU A 163 3.43 1.83 -26.09
N ASN A 164 2.99 0.56 -26.08
CA ASN A 164 2.89 -0.24 -27.30
C ASN A 164 1.81 0.32 -28.25
N LYS A 165 0.68 0.80 -27.72
CA LYS A 165 -0.38 1.45 -28.50
C LYS A 165 0.15 2.68 -29.25
N ASN A 166 0.99 3.47 -28.59
CA ASN A 166 1.58 4.70 -29.10
C ASN A 166 2.86 4.51 -29.95
N GLY A 167 3.24 3.28 -30.27
CA GLY A 167 4.39 3.01 -31.15
C GLY A 167 5.75 3.03 -30.46
N PHE A 168 5.78 2.89 -29.12
CA PHE A 168 7.01 2.77 -28.35
C PHE A 168 7.30 1.30 -27.97
N GLN A 169 7.38 0.41 -28.97
CA GLN A 169 7.50 -1.05 -28.75
C GLN A 169 8.69 -1.43 -27.88
N ARG A 170 9.87 -0.84 -28.11
CA ARG A 170 11.08 -1.13 -27.31
C ARG A 170 10.87 -0.78 -25.84
N GLY A 171 10.32 0.41 -25.57
CA GLY A 171 10.03 0.85 -24.20
C GLY A 171 8.96 -0.01 -23.52
N ALA A 172 7.90 -0.37 -24.25
CA ALA A 172 6.86 -1.28 -23.78
C ALA A 172 7.41 -2.67 -23.43
N GLY A 173 8.23 -3.26 -24.31
CA GLY A 173 8.83 -4.56 -24.09
C GLY A 173 9.86 -4.57 -22.95
N ALA A 174 10.63 -3.50 -22.79
CA ALA A 174 11.52 -3.32 -21.65
C ALA A 174 10.73 -3.31 -20.33
N MET A 175 9.63 -2.57 -20.28
CA MET A 175 8.75 -2.47 -19.10
C MET A 175 8.10 -3.81 -18.76
N ALA A 176 7.52 -4.52 -19.74
CA ALA A 176 6.98 -5.86 -19.54
C ALA A 176 8.06 -6.87 -19.09
N GLY A 177 9.30 -6.70 -19.58
CA GLY A 177 10.46 -7.46 -19.14
C GLY A 177 10.81 -7.29 -17.66
N VAL A 178 10.79 -6.05 -17.17
CA VAL A 178 11.02 -5.73 -15.75
C VAL A 178 9.95 -6.36 -14.86
N VAL A 179 8.68 -6.31 -15.28
CA VAL A 179 7.56 -6.97 -14.58
C VAL A 179 7.80 -8.48 -14.50
N LEU A 180 8.16 -9.13 -15.61
CA LEU A 180 8.43 -10.57 -15.63
C LEU A 180 9.58 -10.95 -14.71
N GLU A 181 10.71 -10.23 -14.77
CA GLU A 181 11.87 -10.48 -13.92
C GLU A 181 11.54 -10.31 -12.44
N GLY A 182 10.84 -9.23 -12.08
CA GLY A 182 10.40 -8.95 -10.71
C GLY A 182 9.50 -10.05 -10.15
N HIS A 183 8.52 -10.50 -10.94
CA HIS A 183 7.61 -11.58 -10.55
C HIS A 183 8.36 -12.91 -10.36
N LEU A 184 9.21 -13.32 -11.29
CA LEU A 184 9.96 -14.58 -11.17
C LEU A 184 10.90 -14.56 -9.95
N ALA A 185 11.52 -13.40 -9.67
CA ALA A 185 12.35 -13.22 -8.47
C ALA A 185 11.52 -13.33 -7.17
N ALA A 186 10.31 -12.76 -7.14
CA ALA A 186 9.40 -12.87 -6.00
C ALA A 186 8.96 -14.33 -5.76
N VAL A 187 8.66 -15.08 -6.82
CA VAL A 187 8.35 -16.52 -6.72
C VAL A 187 9.57 -17.30 -6.20
N CYS A 188 10.78 -17.00 -6.68
CA CYS A 188 12.00 -17.62 -6.16
C CYS A 188 12.18 -17.37 -4.65
N ASP A 189 11.97 -16.13 -4.20
CA ASP A 189 12.08 -15.76 -2.78
C ASP A 189 11.02 -16.47 -1.92
N ARG A 190 9.77 -16.48 -2.38
CA ARG A 190 8.65 -17.15 -1.69
C ARG A 190 8.92 -18.64 -1.46
N HIS A 191 9.45 -19.32 -2.47
CA HIS A 191 9.79 -20.75 -2.40
C HIS A 191 11.21 -21.01 -1.86
N LYS A 192 11.93 -19.96 -1.45
CA LYS A 192 13.30 -20.03 -0.91
C LYS A 192 14.29 -20.71 -1.86
N VAL A 193 14.13 -20.49 -3.16
CA VAL A 193 15.02 -21.00 -4.21
C VAL A 193 16.36 -20.26 -4.14
N MET A 194 17.45 -21.01 -3.97
CA MET A 194 18.79 -20.43 -3.90
C MET A 194 19.29 -20.03 -5.30
N LEU A 195 19.45 -18.73 -5.53
CA LEU A 195 20.01 -18.18 -6.76
C LEU A 195 21.54 -18.09 -6.66
N ARG A 196 22.24 -18.55 -7.70
CA ARG A 196 23.71 -18.58 -7.72
C ARG A 196 24.34 -17.24 -8.10
N LYS A 197 23.61 -16.42 -8.85
CA LYS A 197 24.06 -15.11 -9.34
C LYS A 197 23.51 -14.00 -8.45
N LYS A 198 24.32 -12.95 -8.25
CA LYS A 198 23.91 -11.76 -7.51
C LYS A 198 22.81 -10.98 -8.24
N ASP A 199 22.94 -10.87 -9.57
CA ASP A 199 22.01 -10.17 -10.46
C ASP A 199 21.52 -11.18 -11.53
N PRO A 200 20.50 -12.01 -11.22
CA PRO A 200 20.01 -13.06 -12.12
C PRO A 200 19.11 -12.47 -13.21
N ALA A 201 19.29 -12.91 -14.46
CA ALA A 201 18.39 -12.54 -15.55
C ALA A 201 17.14 -13.43 -15.58
N ILE A 202 16.12 -13.07 -16.37
CA ILE A 202 14.90 -13.88 -16.60
C ILE A 202 15.20 -15.36 -16.84
N SER A 203 16.22 -15.69 -17.65
CA SER A 203 16.61 -17.07 -17.93
C SER A 203 17.13 -17.79 -16.69
N ASP A 204 17.93 -17.11 -15.86
CA ASP A 204 18.50 -17.67 -14.64
C ASP A 204 17.39 -17.96 -13.61
N LEU A 205 16.44 -17.04 -13.48
CA LEU A 205 15.27 -17.19 -12.62
C LEU A 205 14.38 -18.34 -13.09
N ASN A 206 14.08 -18.39 -14.38
CA ASN A 206 13.24 -19.43 -14.98
C ASN A 206 13.85 -20.83 -14.83
N ASP A 207 15.16 -20.96 -15.09
CA ASP A 207 15.87 -22.23 -14.91
C ASP A 207 15.90 -22.68 -13.45
N ALA A 208 16.06 -21.74 -12.51
CA ALA A 208 16.01 -22.03 -11.08
C ALA A 208 14.63 -22.54 -10.63
N LEU A 209 13.55 -21.90 -11.11
CA LEU A 209 12.17 -22.30 -10.81
C LEU A 209 11.83 -23.69 -11.37
N LYS A 210 12.30 -23.99 -12.58
CA LYS A 210 12.17 -25.33 -13.17
C LYS A 210 12.97 -26.37 -12.38
N ALA A 211 14.21 -26.07 -12.02
CA ALA A 211 15.06 -26.97 -11.24
C ALA A 211 14.47 -27.29 -9.86
N ALA A 212 13.77 -26.32 -9.26
CA ALA A 212 13.01 -26.48 -8.03
C ALA A 212 11.65 -27.18 -8.21
N SER A 213 11.29 -27.58 -9.44
CA SER A 213 9.98 -28.16 -9.80
C SER A 213 8.77 -27.27 -9.48
N ILE A 214 8.97 -25.95 -9.45
CA ILE A 214 7.90 -24.95 -9.27
C ILE A 214 7.26 -24.63 -10.62
N ALA A 215 8.07 -24.48 -11.66
CA ALA A 215 7.62 -24.33 -13.04
C ALA A 215 7.71 -25.66 -13.78
N ASP A 216 6.61 -26.11 -14.38
CA ASP A 216 6.63 -27.29 -15.24
C ASP A 216 7.33 -27.01 -16.59
N VAL A 217 7.51 -28.05 -17.42
CA VAL A 217 8.21 -27.92 -18.70
C VAL A 217 7.50 -26.96 -19.67
N ALA A 218 6.16 -26.90 -19.62
CA ALA A 218 5.37 -26.04 -20.51
C ALA A 218 5.48 -24.58 -20.07
N GLN A 219 5.33 -24.30 -18.78
CA GLN A 219 5.52 -22.98 -18.18
C GLN A 219 6.95 -22.47 -18.41
N TRP A 220 7.95 -23.32 -18.18
CA TRP A 220 9.35 -22.97 -18.41
C TRP A 220 9.62 -22.57 -19.86
N ARG A 221 9.11 -23.33 -20.85
CA ARG A 221 9.23 -22.98 -22.28
C ARG A 221 8.49 -21.69 -22.61
N PHE A 222 7.33 -21.48 -22.03
CA PHE A 222 6.56 -20.25 -22.24
C PHE A 222 7.31 -19.03 -21.70
N ILE A 223 7.89 -19.10 -20.49
CA ILE A 223 8.69 -18.02 -19.92
C ILE A 223 9.96 -17.78 -20.75
N GLN A 224 10.60 -18.82 -21.30
CA GLN A 224 11.72 -18.66 -22.23
C GLN A 224 11.32 -17.84 -23.47
N HIS A 225 10.18 -18.17 -24.08
CA HIS A 225 9.63 -17.43 -25.22
C HIS A 225 9.41 -15.94 -24.89
N LEU A 226 8.84 -15.64 -23.72
CA LEU A 226 8.69 -14.24 -23.26
C LEU A 226 10.06 -13.56 -23.07
N GLY A 227 11.05 -14.27 -22.53
CA GLY A 227 12.42 -13.80 -22.43
C GLY A 227 13.03 -13.45 -23.79
N ASP A 228 12.76 -14.25 -24.83
CA ASP A 228 13.23 -14.01 -26.19
C ASP A 228 12.58 -12.78 -26.83
N LEU A 229 11.27 -12.58 -26.63
CA LEU A 229 10.55 -11.38 -27.06
C LEU A 229 11.09 -10.11 -26.36
N ARG A 230 11.30 -10.18 -25.04
CA ARG A 230 11.94 -9.10 -24.28
C ARG A 230 13.33 -8.79 -24.82
N ASN A 231 14.14 -9.82 -25.08
CA ASN A 231 15.48 -9.65 -25.62
C ASN A 231 15.49 -9.01 -27.02
N LYS A 232 14.43 -9.21 -27.82
CA LYS A 232 14.24 -8.51 -29.10
C LYS A 232 14.02 -7.00 -28.92
N CYS A 233 13.40 -6.59 -27.81
CA CYS A 233 13.15 -5.19 -27.50
C CYS A 233 14.42 -4.45 -27.05
N ASP A 234 15.26 -5.10 -26.24
CA ASP A 234 16.39 -4.44 -25.57
C ASP A 234 17.73 -4.60 -26.30
N HIS A 235 17.86 -5.61 -27.18
CA HIS A 235 19.06 -5.79 -27.99
C HIS A 235 18.87 -5.31 -29.43
N LYS A 236 19.95 -4.77 -30.01
CA LYS A 236 19.95 -4.30 -31.40
C LYS A 236 20.06 -5.50 -32.35
N LYS A 237 18.92 -6.05 -32.77
CA LYS A 237 18.81 -7.09 -33.80
C LYS A 237 18.50 -6.47 -35.17
N ALA A 238 18.52 -7.29 -36.23
CA ALA A 238 18.28 -6.84 -37.61
C ALA A 238 16.83 -6.37 -37.85
N ALA A 239 15.87 -6.80 -37.04
CA ALA A 239 14.48 -6.39 -37.10
C ALA A 239 14.02 -5.87 -35.74
N ASP A 240 13.31 -4.74 -35.75
CA ASP A 240 12.64 -4.18 -34.57
C ASP A 240 11.47 -5.09 -34.13
N PRO A 241 11.10 -5.06 -32.83
CA PRO A 241 9.92 -5.77 -32.34
C PRO A 241 8.64 -5.19 -32.96
N THR A 242 7.73 -6.05 -33.40
CA THR A 242 6.42 -5.61 -33.90
C THR A 242 5.46 -5.31 -32.76
N LYS A 243 4.37 -4.58 -33.06
CA LYS A 243 3.34 -4.27 -32.08
C LYS A 243 2.66 -5.53 -31.53
N GLU A 244 2.50 -6.53 -32.39
CA GLU A 244 1.88 -7.82 -32.07
C GLU A 244 2.78 -8.66 -31.17
N GLU A 245 4.09 -8.71 -31.45
CA GLU A 245 5.07 -9.41 -30.61
C GLU A 245 5.14 -8.79 -29.21
N VAL A 246 5.10 -7.46 -29.10
CA VAL A 246 5.08 -6.79 -27.80
C VAL A 246 3.75 -6.99 -27.07
N ALA A 247 2.63 -7.01 -27.80
CA ALA A 247 1.34 -7.35 -27.20
C ALA A 247 1.31 -8.78 -26.66
N GLU A 248 1.90 -9.74 -27.39
CA GLU A 248 2.07 -11.12 -26.96
C GLU A 248 2.95 -11.21 -25.71
N LEU A 249 4.06 -10.45 -25.66
CA LEU A 249 4.89 -10.35 -24.46
C LEU A 249 4.08 -9.86 -23.25
N ILE A 250 3.38 -8.73 -23.37
CA ILE A 250 2.59 -8.14 -22.29
C ILE A 250 1.54 -9.12 -21.77
N GLU A 251 0.74 -9.72 -22.65
CA GLU A 251 -0.30 -10.67 -22.27
C GLU A 251 0.28 -11.97 -21.71
N GLY A 252 1.41 -12.42 -22.22
CA GLY A 252 2.11 -13.57 -21.69
C GLY A 252 2.64 -13.33 -20.27
N VAL A 253 3.18 -12.13 -20.00
CA VAL A 253 3.60 -11.75 -18.64
C VAL A 253 2.40 -11.67 -17.72
N ARG A 254 1.29 -11.05 -18.14
CA ARG A 254 0.02 -11.02 -17.39
C ARG A 254 -0.51 -12.41 -17.04
N LYS A 255 -0.33 -13.38 -17.94
CA LYS A 255 -0.70 -14.78 -17.67
C LYS A 255 0.23 -15.41 -16.63
N ILE A 256 1.54 -15.21 -16.75
CA ILE A 256 2.52 -15.77 -15.81
C ILE A 256 2.27 -15.24 -14.40
N THR A 257 2.07 -13.93 -14.23
CA THR A 257 1.83 -13.30 -12.91
C THR A 257 0.62 -13.87 -12.17
N LYS A 258 -0.34 -14.44 -12.91
CA LYS A 258 -1.56 -15.06 -12.37
C LYS A 258 -1.47 -16.57 -12.19
N THR A 259 -0.54 -17.25 -12.87
CA THR A 259 -0.50 -18.72 -12.95
C THR A 259 0.70 -19.34 -12.25
N LEU A 260 1.74 -18.55 -11.96
CA LEU A 260 2.94 -18.98 -11.25
C LEU A 260 2.99 -18.22 -9.92
N LEU A 261 2.86 -18.92 -8.79
CA LEU A 261 2.72 -18.32 -7.46
C LEU A 261 3.79 -18.79 -6.49
#